data_AF-A0A855KC48-F1
#
_entry.id   AF-A0A855KC48-F1
#
_cell.length_a   1.000
_cell.length_b   1.000
_cell.length_c   1.000
_cell.angle_alpha   90.00
_cell.angle_beta   90.00
_cell.angle_gamma   90.00
#
_symmetry.space_group_name_H-M   'P 1'
#
loop_
_entity.id
_entity.type
_entity.pdbx_description
1 polymer ?
#
loop_
_entity_poly.entity_id
_entity_poly.type
_entity_poly.pdbx_seq_one_letter_code
_entity_poly.pdbx_strand_id
1 'polypeptide(L)'
;MSRTNDYVHQASDLLARIGVYQPSEGVWAFTDVDTASQAYIHHSAQPAALVAYAAVNPTFAAGRFPGWTLVDMVDKVPCMDAIEHSALAMVCGTPAPTFPSAEVRGEIFGRTAWGIVENYALEGCFECVREYGSEGSHFTLRPRGFDWAGGLGPIPEALKAMRKSYRAMTPLQQVMVLTILHLFHQGKDKDFLIGGCPTRVLAADAMSILRDNGSALPTWGRLVSHYAGW
;
A
#
# COMPACT_ATOMS: atom_id res chain seq x y z
N MET A 1 -14.91 24.92 9.05
CA MET A 1 -13.71 24.24 8.50
C MET A 1 -14.13 22.86 8.03
N SER A 2 -13.79 22.46 6.80
CA SER A 2 -14.11 21.11 6.30
C SER A 2 -13.34 20.06 7.13
N ARG A 3 -13.96 18.91 7.44
CA ARG A 3 -13.32 17.80 8.18
C ARG A 3 -12.00 17.34 7.53
N THR A 4 -11.85 17.50 6.22
CA THR A 4 -10.60 17.19 5.50
C THR A 4 -9.44 18.10 5.91
N ASN A 5 -9.68 19.40 6.12
CA ASN A 5 -8.62 20.32 6.55
C ASN A 5 -8.15 20.03 7.98
N ASP A 6 -9.02 19.46 8.81
CA ASP A 6 -8.69 19.05 10.17
C ASP A 6 -7.75 17.82 10.17
N TYR A 7 -8.03 16.81 9.33
CA TYR A 7 -7.14 15.65 9.21
C TYR A 7 -5.77 15.97 8.65
N VAL A 8 -5.64 16.92 7.72
CA VAL A 8 -4.33 17.35 7.19
C VAL A 8 -3.49 18.00 8.30
N HIS A 9 -4.08 18.84 9.15
CA HIS A 9 -3.37 19.43 10.28
C HIS A 9 -2.92 18.36 11.28
N GLN A 10 -3.85 17.47 11.67
CA GLN A 10 -3.54 16.39 12.61
C GLN A 10 -2.51 15.40 12.06
N ALA A 11 -2.50 15.19 10.74
CA ALA A 11 -1.49 14.38 10.06
C ALA A 11 -0.10 15.04 10.11
N SER A 12 -0.02 16.35 9.88
CA SER A 12 1.23 17.11 10.09
C SER A 12 1.72 17.00 11.54
N ASP A 13 0.82 17.13 12.52
CA ASP A 13 1.17 16.99 13.93
C ASP A 13 1.63 15.56 14.27
N LEU A 14 1.00 14.54 13.67
CA LEU A 14 1.43 13.14 13.79
C LEU A 14 2.86 12.96 13.25
N LEU A 15 3.16 13.48 12.06
CA LEU A 15 4.48 13.41 11.44
C LEU A 15 5.54 14.15 12.28
N ALA A 16 5.21 15.35 12.78
CA ALA A 16 6.10 16.12 13.64
C ALA A 16 6.42 15.39 14.95
N ARG A 17 5.44 14.72 15.58
CA ARG A 17 5.64 13.92 16.80
C ARG A 17 6.58 12.74 16.61
N ILE A 18 6.65 12.18 15.40
CA ILE A 18 7.59 11.11 15.06
C ILE A 18 8.92 11.66 14.52
N GLY A 19 9.14 12.97 14.59
CA GLY A 19 10.39 13.64 14.23
C GLY A 19 10.54 13.96 12.74
N VAL A 20 9.44 14.02 11.96
CA VAL A 20 9.48 14.28 10.52
C VAL A 20 8.64 15.51 10.18
N TYR A 21 9.16 16.37 9.32
CA TYR A 21 8.43 17.54 8.83
C TYR A 21 8.73 17.81 7.36
N GLN A 22 7.93 18.68 6.75
CA GLN A 22 8.04 19.07 5.34
C GLN A 22 8.56 20.51 5.23
N PRO A 23 9.88 20.74 5.08
CA PRO A 23 10.44 22.09 4.88
C PRO A 23 9.96 22.77 3.60
N SER A 24 9.70 22.01 2.54
CA SER A 24 9.12 22.49 1.28
C SER A 24 8.30 21.37 0.62
N GLU A 25 7.42 21.74 -0.32
CA GLU A 25 6.53 20.78 -0.98
C GLU A 25 7.29 19.59 -1.56
N GLY A 26 6.88 18.38 -1.16
CA GLY A 26 7.49 17.11 -1.57
C GLY A 26 8.84 16.78 -0.92
N VAL A 27 9.43 17.68 -0.14
CA VAL A 27 10.72 17.47 0.53
C VAL A 27 10.48 17.19 2.02
N TRP A 28 10.98 16.06 2.51
CA TRP A 28 10.83 15.64 3.90
C TRP A 28 12.18 15.67 4.61
N ALA A 29 12.19 16.09 5.88
CA ALA A 29 13.38 16.14 6.71
C ALA A 29 13.08 15.68 8.15
N PHE A 30 14.12 15.26 8.86
CA PHE A 30 14.03 15.05 10.31
C PHE A 30 14.06 16.40 11.02
N THR A 31 13.18 16.59 12.02
CA THR A 31 13.27 17.74 12.93
C THR A 31 14.59 17.67 13.70
N ASP A 32 14.88 16.50 14.24
CA ASP A 32 16.15 16.07 14.81
C ASP A 32 16.18 14.53 14.83
N VAL A 33 17.37 13.95 14.68
CA VAL A 33 17.54 12.49 14.54
C VAL A 33 17.23 11.76 15.85
N ASP A 34 17.43 12.40 17.00
CA ASP A 34 17.22 11.79 18.31
C ASP A 34 15.72 11.54 18.55
N THR A 35 14.88 12.55 18.30
CA THR A 35 13.41 12.43 18.33
C THR A 35 12.94 11.36 17.36
N ALA A 36 13.39 11.37 16.10
CA ALA A 36 13.00 10.35 15.13
C ALA A 36 13.40 8.93 15.56
N SER A 37 14.54 8.79 16.25
CA SER A 37 15.05 7.50 16.71
C SER A 37 14.26 6.96 17.91
N GLN A 38 13.83 7.84 18.82
CA GLN A 38 13.25 7.46 20.11
C GLN A 38 11.72 7.61 20.18
N ALA A 39 11.10 8.28 19.21
CA ALA A 39 9.66 8.52 19.21
C ALA A 39 8.88 7.21 19.32
N TYR A 40 7.85 7.22 20.18
CA TYR A 40 6.88 6.14 20.22
C TYR A 40 6.02 6.17 18.96
N ILE A 41 5.90 5.02 18.31
CA ILE A 41 5.08 4.85 17.10
C ILE A 41 3.99 3.86 17.45
N HIS A 42 2.75 4.35 17.52
CA HIS A 42 1.59 3.48 17.71
C HIS A 42 1.50 2.48 16.55
N HIS A 43 1.06 1.25 16.83
CA HIS A 43 1.12 0.15 15.87
C HIS A 43 0.33 0.41 14.57
N SER A 44 -0.78 1.15 14.63
CA SER A 44 -1.54 1.59 13.44
C SER A 44 -0.83 2.68 12.64
N ALA A 45 0.00 3.51 13.28
CA ALA A 45 0.78 4.56 12.62
C ALA A 45 2.08 4.07 11.98
N GLN A 46 2.47 2.81 12.20
CA GLN A 46 3.73 2.25 11.70
C GLN A 46 3.89 2.36 10.17
N PRO A 47 2.85 2.12 9.32
CA PRO A 47 2.97 2.34 7.88
C PRO A 47 3.30 3.80 7.55
N ALA A 48 2.57 4.77 8.11
CA ALA A 48 2.83 6.19 7.87
C ALA A 48 4.24 6.60 8.32
N ALA A 49 4.68 6.12 9.49
CA ALA A 49 6.01 6.40 10.01
C ALA A 49 7.13 5.78 9.16
N LEU A 50 6.96 4.56 8.68
CA LEU A 50 7.95 3.93 7.80
C LEU A 50 8.09 4.71 6.49
N VAL A 51 6.97 5.06 5.86
CA VAL A 51 6.98 5.86 4.61
C VAL A 51 7.65 7.21 4.86
N ALA A 52 7.32 7.88 5.98
CA ALA A 52 7.93 9.16 6.40
C ALA A 52 9.44 9.06 6.57
N TYR A 53 9.91 8.06 7.32
CA TYR A 53 11.35 7.84 7.51
C TYR A 53 12.05 7.45 6.23
N ALA A 54 11.44 6.61 5.39
CA ALA A 54 12.02 6.23 4.12
C ALA A 54 12.14 7.44 3.20
N ALA A 55 11.15 8.35 3.20
CA ALA A 55 11.16 9.59 2.42
C ALA A 55 12.36 10.48 2.78
N VAL A 56 12.78 10.53 4.05
CA VAL A 56 13.97 11.25 4.49
C VAL A 56 15.25 10.45 4.25
N ASN A 57 15.31 9.21 4.74
CA ASN A 57 16.48 8.33 4.67
C ASN A 57 16.07 6.84 4.74
N PRO A 58 16.14 6.08 3.63
CA PRO A 58 15.79 4.66 3.61
C PRO A 58 16.62 3.79 4.56
N THR A 59 17.90 4.08 4.75
CA THR A 59 18.76 3.35 5.70
C THR A 59 18.29 3.56 7.13
N PHE A 60 17.91 4.79 7.49
CA PHE A 60 17.31 5.07 8.80
C PHE A 60 16.01 4.31 8.99
N ALA A 61 15.11 4.33 7.99
CA ALA A 61 13.85 3.59 8.04
C ALA A 61 14.07 2.09 8.26
N ALA A 62 15.01 1.49 7.53
CA ALA A 62 15.38 0.08 7.69
C ALA A 62 15.96 -0.21 9.09
N GLY A 63 16.73 0.71 9.67
CA GLY A 63 17.22 0.59 11.04
C GLY A 63 16.12 0.72 12.10
N ARG A 64 15.14 1.60 11.88
CA ARG A 64 14.03 1.85 12.80
C ARG A 64 12.92 0.79 12.73
N PHE A 65 12.80 0.11 11.59
CA PHE A 65 11.88 -1.00 11.30
C PHE A 65 12.65 -2.24 10.80
N PRO A 66 13.51 -2.84 11.63
CA PRO A 66 14.41 -3.91 11.19
C PRO A 66 13.61 -5.16 10.78
N GLY A 67 13.84 -5.61 9.55
CA GLY A 67 13.22 -6.83 9.01
C GLY A 67 11.75 -6.71 8.65
N TRP A 68 11.15 -5.52 8.79
CA TRP A 68 9.75 -5.27 8.43
C TRP A 68 9.58 -5.33 6.92
N THR A 69 8.71 -6.21 6.44
CA THR A 69 8.47 -6.42 5.02
C THR A 69 7.35 -5.51 4.50
N LEU A 70 7.28 -5.33 3.18
CA LEU A 70 6.17 -4.66 2.52
C LEU A 70 4.83 -5.28 2.92
N VAL A 71 4.78 -6.62 3.02
CA VAL A 71 3.59 -7.35 3.47
C VAL A 71 3.19 -6.97 4.89
N ASP A 72 4.14 -6.97 5.83
CA ASP A 72 3.87 -6.57 7.23
C ASP A 72 3.29 -5.14 7.30
N MET A 73 3.77 -4.25 6.43
CA MET A 73 3.27 -2.88 6.34
C MET A 73 1.86 -2.81 5.73
N VAL A 74 1.62 -3.51 4.62
CA VAL A 74 0.33 -3.48 3.90
C VAL A 74 -0.78 -4.13 4.74
N ASP A 75 -0.49 -5.22 5.44
CA ASP A 75 -1.42 -5.88 6.36
C ASP A 75 -1.85 -4.98 7.54
N LYS A 76 -1.12 -3.89 7.82
CA LYS A 76 -1.47 -2.88 8.83
C LYS A 76 -2.33 -1.74 8.33
N VAL A 77 -2.46 -1.56 7.01
CA VAL A 77 -3.29 -0.52 6.40
C VAL A 77 -4.75 -0.52 6.91
N PRO A 78 -5.42 -1.66 7.12
CA PRO A 78 -6.80 -1.68 7.65
C PRO A 78 -6.93 -1.20 9.09
N CYS A 79 -5.83 -1.17 9.85
CA CYS A 79 -5.82 -0.67 11.23
C CYS A 79 -5.65 0.85 11.29
N MET A 80 -5.39 1.51 10.17
CA MET A 80 -5.13 2.94 10.12
C MET A 80 -6.42 3.75 10.27
N ASP A 81 -6.35 4.86 11.00
CA ASP A 81 -7.42 5.85 11.03
C ASP A 81 -7.27 6.92 9.92
N ALA A 82 -8.21 7.88 9.88
CA ALA A 82 -8.21 8.95 8.89
C ALA A 82 -6.98 9.87 8.98
N ILE A 83 -6.41 10.07 10.18
CA ILE A 83 -5.22 10.90 10.40
C ILE A 83 -4.00 10.17 9.85
N GLU A 84 -3.86 8.89 10.17
CA GLU A 84 -2.76 8.03 9.73
C GLU A 84 -2.78 7.84 8.20
N HIS A 85 -3.96 7.63 7.60
CA HIS A 85 -4.09 7.58 6.15
C HIS A 85 -3.74 8.92 5.48
N SER A 86 -4.10 10.04 6.12
CA SER A 86 -3.74 11.38 5.63
C SER A 86 -2.23 11.63 5.72
N ALA A 87 -1.58 11.23 6.81
CA ALA A 87 -0.14 11.33 6.97
C ALA A 87 0.59 10.50 5.90
N LEU A 88 0.17 9.25 5.67
CA LEU A 88 0.74 8.41 4.61
C LEU A 88 0.55 9.05 3.24
N ALA A 89 -0.66 9.53 2.93
CA ALA A 89 -0.97 10.18 1.66
C ALA A 89 -0.08 11.40 1.41
N MET A 90 0.06 12.27 2.41
CA MET A 90 0.93 13.45 2.35
C MET A 90 2.37 13.06 2.02
N VAL A 91 2.94 12.08 2.71
CA VAL A 91 4.33 11.67 2.47
C VAL A 91 4.51 11.06 1.10
N CYS A 92 3.53 10.28 0.62
CA CYS A 92 3.57 9.71 -0.73
C CYS A 92 3.37 10.74 -1.85
N GLY A 93 3.02 12.00 -1.53
CA GLY A 93 2.73 13.03 -2.52
C GLY A 93 1.39 12.84 -3.25
N THR A 94 0.40 12.22 -2.58
CA THR A 94 -0.98 12.13 -3.08
C THR A 94 -1.91 12.99 -2.23
N PRO A 95 -3.02 13.52 -2.78
CA PRO A 95 -4.01 14.21 -1.98
C PRO A 95 -4.48 13.37 -0.78
N ALA A 96 -4.64 14.03 0.36
CA ALA A 96 -5.20 13.39 1.55
C ALA A 96 -6.58 12.79 1.21
N PRO A 97 -6.87 11.59 1.73
CA PRO A 97 -8.13 10.92 1.43
C PRO A 97 -9.31 11.73 1.95
N THR A 98 -10.31 11.88 1.09
CA THR A 98 -11.62 12.37 1.50
C THR A 98 -12.48 11.17 1.85
N PHE A 99 -13.18 11.24 2.99
CA PHE A 99 -14.10 10.18 3.44
C PHE A 99 -15.57 10.65 3.40
N PRO A 100 -16.11 11.12 2.25
CA PRO A 100 -17.48 11.62 2.20
C PRO A 100 -18.50 10.46 2.32
N SER A 101 -18.18 9.29 1.76
CA SER A 101 -18.95 8.05 1.90
C SER A 101 -18.06 6.83 1.64
N ALA A 102 -18.52 5.64 2.06
CA ALA A 102 -17.84 4.38 1.76
C ALA A 102 -17.80 4.10 0.24
N GLU A 103 -18.87 4.44 -0.47
CA GLU A 103 -19.01 4.30 -1.92
C GLU A 103 -17.94 5.09 -2.69
N VAL A 104 -17.80 6.40 -2.41
CA VAL A 104 -16.81 7.26 -3.08
C VAL A 104 -15.38 6.77 -2.81
N ARG A 105 -15.11 6.32 -1.58
CA ARG A 105 -13.81 5.72 -1.23
C ARG A 105 -13.57 4.43 -2.01
N GLY A 106 -14.57 3.55 -2.08
CA GLY A 106 -14.52 2.30 -2.83
C GLY A 106 -14.29 2.49 -4.32
N GLU A 107 -14.87 3.54 -4.91
CA GLU A 107 -14.67 3.89 -6.31
C GLU A 107 -13.25 4.41 -6.59
N ILE A 108 -12.73 5.29 -5.72
CA ILE A 108 -11.34 5.76 -5.83
C ILE A 108 -10.36 4.59 -5.68
N PHE A 109 -10.61 3.72 -4.70
CA PHE A 109 -9.81 2.52 -4.44
C PHE A 109 -9.80 1.59 -5.64
N GLY A 110 -10.98 1.20 -6.14
CA GLY A 110 -11.12 0.28 -7.27
C GLY A 110 -10.53 0.82 -8.56
N ARG A 111 -10.79 2.08 -8.89
CA ARG A 111 -10.16 2.72 -10.06
C ARG A 111 -8.65 2.80 -9.95
N THR A 112 -8.12 3.04 -8.75
CA THR A 112 -6.66 3.09 -8.54
C THR A 112 -6.05 1.69 -8.65
N ALA A 113 -6.69 0.66 -8.08
CA ALA A 113 -6.24 -0.72 -8.18
C ALA A 113 -6.22 -1.21 -9.64
N TRP A 114 -7.30 -0.99 -10.39
CA TRP A 114 -7.36 -1.31 -11.82
C TRP A 114 -6.33 -0.54 -12.63
N GLY A 115 -6.20 0.77 -12.39
CA GLY A 115 -5.19 1.58 -13.05
C GLY A 115 -3.77 1.08 -12.78
N ILE A 116 -3.47 0.57 -11.58
CA ILE A 116 -2.17 -0.07 -11.30
C ILE A 116 -2.03 -1.37 -12.10
N VAL A 117 -3.05 -2.23 -12.14
CA VAL A 117 -2.98 -3.48 -12.92
C VAL A 117 -2.68 -3.19 -14.39
N GLU A 118 -3.36 -2.22 -14.99
CA GLU A 118 -3.21 -1.86 -16.40
C GLU A 118 -1.87 -1.15 -16.67
N ASN A 119 -1.52 -0.12 -15.88
CA ASN A 119 -0.32 0.69 -16.12
C ASN A 119 0.98 -0.09 -15.92
N TYR A 120 0.97 -1.13 -15.07
CA TYR A 120 2.13 -1.95 -14.79
C TYR A 120 2.06 -3.35 -15.42
N ALA A 121 1.07 -3.62 -16.28
CA ALA A 121 0.88 -4.90 -16.96
C ALA A 121 0.87 -6.11 -16.00
N LEU A 122 -0.01 -6.08 -15.00
CA LEU A 122 -0.11 -7.08 -13.93
C LEU A 122 -1.16 -8.17 -14.22
N GLU A 123 -1.65 -8.28 -15.46
CA GLU A 123 -2.71 -9.21 -15.87
C GLU A 123 -2.27 -10.67 -15.76
N GLY A 124 -0.97 -10.94 -15.64
CA GLY A 124 -0.45 -12.26 -15.29
C GLY A 124 -0.79 -12.71 -13.87
N CYS A 125 -1.16 -11.77 -12.99
CA CYS A 125 -1.48 -12.00 -11.58
C CYS A 125 -2.93 -11.68 -11.21
N PHE A 126 -3.60 -10.81 -11.98
CA PHE A 126 -4.97 -10.38 -11.71
C PHE A 126 -5.89 -10.59 -12.92
N GLU A 127 -7.18 -10.72 -12.65
CA GLU A 127 -8.21 -10.84 -13.66
C GLU A 127 -9.49 -10.11 -13.28
N CYS A 128 -10.28 -9.78 -14.31
CA CYS A 128 -11.61 -9.21 -14.16
C CYS A 128 -12.63 -10.34 -14.08
N VAL A 129 -13.43 -10.35 -13.03
CA VAL A 129 -14.54 -11.28 -12.84
C VAL A 129 -15.86 -10.51 -12.75
N ARG A 130 -16.97 -11.21 -12.95
CA ARG A 130 -18.29 -10.63 -12.68
C ARG A 130 -18.39 -10.25 -11.21
N GLU A 131 -19.01 -9.11 -10.93
CA GLU A 131 -19.24 -8.64 -9.57
C GLU A 131 -19.97 -9.70 -8.75
N TYR A 132 -19.51 -9.90 -7.52
CA TYR A 132 -20.25 -10.63 -6.50
C TYR A 132 -20.82 -9.61 -5.51
N GLY A 133 -22.12 -9.31 -5.59
CA GLY A 133 -22.78 -8.42 -4.64
C GLY A 133 -22.71 -6.92 -5.00
N SER A 134 -21.96 -6.12 -4.22
CA SER A 134 -22.10 -4.65 -4.11
C SER A 134 -21.34 -3.80 -5.14
N GLU A 135 -21.76 -2.53 -5.24
CA GLU A 135 -21.20 -1.46 -6.07
C GLU A 135 -19.76 -1.09 -5.65
N GLY A 136 -18.81 -1.25 -6.58
CA GLY A 136 -17.43 -0.82 -6.44
C GLY A 136 -16.50 -1.60 -7.37
N SER A 137 -15.78 -0.90 -8.26
CA SER A 137 -14.94 -1.54 -9.28
C SER A 137 -13.81 -2.44 -8.73
N HIS A 138 -13.44 -2.33 -7.45
CA HIS A 138 -12.48 -3.25 -6.83
C HIS A 138 -13.05 -4.67 -6.67
N PHE A 139 -14.38 -4.84 -6.56
CA PHE A 139 -14.99 -6.17 -6.44
C PHE A 139 -14.90 -7.01 -7.72
N THR A 140 -14.60 -6.41 -8.87
CA THR A 140 -14.35 -7.14 -10.12
C THR A 140 -12.91 -7.60 -10.27
N LEU A 141 -11.97 -7.02 -9.51
CA LEU A 141 -10.56 -7.41 -9.56
C LEU A 141 -10.32 -8.56 -8.59
N ARG A 142 -9.77 -9.66 -9.12
CA ARG A 142 -9.40 -10.84 -8.34
C ARG A 142 -7.99 -11.32 -8.70
N PRO A 143 -7.24 -11.90 -7.74
CA PRO A 143 -6.04 -12.64 -8.08
C PRO A 143 -6.39 -13.85 -8.94
N ARG A 144 -5.53 -14.18 -9.90
CA ARG A 144 -5.67 -15.40 -10.70
C ARG A 144 -5.44 -16.64 -9.86
N GLY A 145 -5.94 -17.76 -10.34
CA GLY A 145 -5.66 -19.08 -9.76
C GLY A 145 -6.80 -19.70 -9.00
N PHE A 146 -7.99 -19.10 -9.02
CA PHE A 146 -9.19 -19.63 -8.38
C PHE A 146 -10.37 -19.63 -9.36
N ASP A 147 -11.29 -20.56 -9.18
CA ASP A 147 -12.58 -20.53 -9.88
C ASP A 147 -13.55 -19.58 -9.17
N TRP A 148 -13.47 -18.31 -9.53
CA TRP A 148 -14.35 -17.27 -9.01
C TRP A 148 -15.80 -17.38 -9.47
N ALA A 149 -16.09 -18.16 -10.52
CA ALA A 149 -17.42 -18.27 -11.11
C ALA A 149 -18.20 -19.52 -10.65
N GLY A 150 -17.51 -20.59 -10.24
CA GLY A 150 -18.14 -21.91 -10.09
C GLY A 150 -17.75 -22.74 -8.86
N GLY A 151 -16.75 -22.35 -8.06
CA GLY A 151 -16.34 -23.23 -6.95
C GLY A 151 -15.48 -22.63 -5.84
N LEU A 152 -15.03 -21.37 -5.95
CA LEU A 152 -14.11 -20.70 -5.00
C LEU A 152 -12.86 -21.54 -4.64
N GLY A 153 -12.53 -22.54 -5.45
CA GLY A 153 -11.44 -23.48 -5.24
C GLY A 153 -10.21 -23.10 -6.06
N PRO A 154 -9.01 -23.47 -5.59
CA PRO A 154 -7.78 -23.20 -6.33
C PRO A 154 -7.73 -24.04 -7.62
N ILE A 155 -7.26 -23.41 -8.69
CA ILE A 155 -6.96 -24.04 -9.98
C ILE A 155 -5.43 -24.18 -10.09
N PRO A 156 -4.84 -25.37 -9.89
CA PRO A 156 -3.40 -25.55 -9.75
C PRO A 156 -2.58 -25.00 -10.92
N GLU A 157 -3.01 -25.23 -12.16
CA GLU A 157 -2.29 -24.75 -13.35
C GLU A 157 -2.35 -23.22 -13.48
N ALA A 158 -3.46 -22.60 -13.08
CA ALA A 158 -3.60 -21.14 -13.09
C ALA A 158 -2.74 -20.50 -11.99
N LEU A 159 -2.67 -21.08 -10.79
CA LEU A 159 -1.74 -20.65 -9.73
C LEU A 159 -0.27 -20.80 -10.17
N LYS A 160 0.06 -21.91 -10.83
CA LYS A 160 1.40 -22.12 -11.39
C LYS A 160 1.76 -21.08 -12.45
N ALA A 161 0.80 -20.73 -13.32
CA ALA A 161 0.98 -19.67 -14.32
C ALA A 161 1.16 -18.30 -13.65
N MET A 162 0.32 -17.95 -12.68
CA MET A 162 0.43 -16.72 -11.90
C MET A 162 1.81 -16.58 -11.23
N ARG A 163 2.27 -17.63 -10.53
CA ARG A 163 3.59 -17.65 -9.88
C ARG A 163 4.75 -17.56 -10.86
N LYS A 164 4.57 -18.08 -12.09
CA LYS A 164 5.55 -17.92 -13.16
C LYS A 164 5.60 -16.45 -13.62
N SER A 165 4.44 -15.84 -13.85
CA SER A 165 4.33 -14.42 -14.21
C SER A 165 4.96 -13.52 -13.15
N TYR A 166 4.59 -13.71 -11.88
CA TYR A 166 5.13 -12.93 -10.75
C TYR A 166 6.65 -13.01 -10.63
N ARG A 167 7.24 -14.20 -10.81
CA ARG A 167 8.70 -14.37 -10.75
C ARG A 167 9.44 -13.69 -11.90
N ALA A 168 8.77 -13.45 -13.03
CA ALA A 168 9.34 -12.75 -14.18
C ALA A 168 9.19 -11.23 -14.10
N MET A 169 8.42 -10.72 -13.13
CA MET A 169 8.17 -9.29 -12.95
C MET A 169 9.38 -8.52 -12.44
N THR A 170 9.43 -7.23 -12.77
CA THR A 170 10.40 -6.30 -12.21
C THR A 170 10.15 -6.09 -10.71
N PRO A 171 11.13 -5.57 -9.94
CA PRO A 171 10.91 -5.26 -8.52
C PRO A 171 9.72 -4.32 -8.27
N LEU A 172 9.51 -3.31 -9.13
CA LEU A 172 8.37 -2.41 -9.03
C LEU A 172 7.03 -3.13 -9.20
N GLN A 173 6.93 -3.98 -10.22
CA GLN A 173 5.73 -4.79 -10.46
C GLN A 173 5.47 -5.74 -9.29
N GLN A 174 6.51 -6.36 -8.72
CA GLN A 174 6.39 -7.22 -7.54
C GLN A 174 5.86 -6.44 -6.32
N VAL A 175 6.35 -5.22 -6.08
CA VAL A 175 5.82 -4.34 -5.03
C VAL A 175 4.33 -4.05 -5.23
N MET A 176 3.91 -3.73 -6.46
CA MET A 176 2.51 -3.45 -6.79
C MET A 176 1.62 -4.70 -6.61
N VAL A 177 2.06 -5.86 -7.10
CA VAL A 177 1.32 -7.12 -6.93
C VAL A 177 1.19 -7.50 -5.46
N LEU A 178 2.28 -7.47 -4.70
CA LEU A 178 2.24 -7.77 -3.26
C LEU A 178 1.29 -6.84 -2.52
N THR A 179 1.30 -5.55 -2.86
CA THR A 179 0.39 -4.57 -2.24
C THR A 179 -1.06 -4.93 -2.53
N ILE A 180 -1.45 -5.10 -3.80
CA ILE A 180 -2.85 -5.40 -4.16
C ILE A 180 -3.28 -6.75 -3.57
N LEU A 181 -2.41 -7.76 -3.66
CA LEU A 181 -2.70 -9.10 -3.16
C LEU A 181 -2.94 -9.12 -1.65
N HIS A 182 -2.15 -8.40 -0.87
CA HIS A 182 -2.30 -8.34 0.59
C HIS A 182 -3.43 -7.42 1.04
N LEU A 183 -3.82 -6.41 0.25
CA LEU A 183 -5.06 -5.69 0.47
C LEU A 183 -6.29 -6.59 0.20
N PHE A 184 -6.22 -7.48 -0.79
CA PHE A 184 -7.27 -8.46 -1.10
C PHE A 184 -7.34 -9.59 -0.06
N HIS A 185 -6.20 -10.15 0.35
CA HIS A 185 -6.10 -11.29 1.25
C HIS A 185 -4.98 -11.07 2.28
N GLN A 186 -5.35 -10.47 3.40
CA GLN A 186 -4.42 -10.08 4.46
C GLN A 186 -3.88 -11.29 5.24
N GLY A 187 -2.68 -11.11 5.78
CA GLY A 187 -2.02 -12.09 6.62
C GLY A 187 -1.20 -13.09 5.82
N LYS A 188 -0.99 -14.27 6.42
CA LYS A 188 -0.09 -15.27 5.82
C LYS A 188 -0.69 -15.85 4.54
N ASP A 189 -0.07 -15.54 3.42
CA ASP A 189 -0.37 -16.16 2.13
C ASP A 189 -0.05 -17.67 2.15
N LYS A 190 -1.07 -18.48 1.88
CA LYS A 190 -0.99 -19.95 1.78
C LYS A 190 -1.29 -20.46 0.37
N ASP A 191 -1.75 -19.59 -0.52
CA ASP A 191 -2.40 -19.99 -1.76
C ASP A 191 -1.76 -19.37 -2.99
N PHE A 192 -1.48 -18.07 -2.99
CA PHE A 192 -1.14 -17.34 -4.22
C PHE A 192 0.36 -17.41 -4.54
N LEU A 193 1.20 -16.78 -3.74
CA LEU A 193 2.64 -16.58 -3.97
C LEU A 193 3.51 -17.48 -3.07
N ILE A 194 3.16 -18.76 -3.00
CA ILE A 194 3.98 -19.80 -2.35
C ILE A 194 5.05 -20.37 -3.28
N GLY A 195 5.90 -21.26 -2.76
CA GLY A 195 6.81 -22.07 -3.59
C GLY A 195 8.01 -21.31 -4.16
N GLY A 196 8.58 -20.39 -3.38
CA GLY A 196 9.78 -19.64 -3.76
C GLY A 196 9.52 -18.37 -4.58
N CYS A 197 8.29 -17.86 -4.60
CA CYS A 197 8.05 -16.51 -5.07
C CYS A 197 8.75 -15.49 -4.16
N PRO A 198 9.42 -14.46 -4.71
CA PRO A 198 10.08 -13.44 -3.90
C PRO A 198 9.04 -12.52 -3.24
N THR A 199 8.65 -12.83 -2.00
CA THR A 199 7.66 -12.04 -1.24
C THR A 199 8.30 -11.23 -0.10
N ARG A 200 9.54 -11.56 0.29
CA ARG A 200 10.26 -10.92 1.38
C ARG A 200 10.97 -9.62 0.93
N VAL A 201 10.19 -8.67 0.44
CA VAL A 201 10.66 -7.33 0.10
C VAL A 201 10.65 -6.49 1.38
N LEU A 202 11.79 -5.91 1.78
CA LEU A 202 11.83 -5.01 2.93
C LEU A 202 11.01 -3.75 2.62
N ALA A 203 10.22 -3.27 3.57
CA ALA A 203 9.32 -2.14 3.33
C ALA A 203 10.10 -0.85 2.98
N ALA A 204 11.26 -0.61 3.61
CA ALA A 204 12.12 0.53 3.27
C ALA A 204 12.63 0.44 1.82
N ASP A 205 13.02 -0.74 1.36
CA ASP A 205 13.46 -0.97 -0.02
C ASP A 205 12.30 -0.79 -1.00
N ALA A 206 11.10 -1.27 -0.67
CA ALA A 206 9.90 -1.04 -1.47
C ALA A 206 9.61 0.47 -1.63
N MET A 207 9.79 1.27 -0.58
CA MET A 207 9.60 2.73 -0.67
C MET A 207 10.66 3.41 -1.54
N SER A 208 11.91 2.92 -1.54
CA SER A 208 12.93 3.38 -2.47
C SER A 208 12.56 3.02 -3.92
N ILE A 209 12.17 1.76 -4.17
CA ILE A 209 11.71 1.29 -5.49
C ILE A 209 10.56 2.17 -6.01
N LEU A 210 9.54 2.44 -5.20
CA LEU A 210 8.40 3.27 -5.61
C LEU A 210 8.81 4.71 -5.95
N ARG A 211 9.72 5.28 -5.17
CA ARG A 211 10.16 6.67 -5.34
C ARG A 211 11.03 6.85 -6.58
N ASP A 212 11.89 5.88 -6.86
CA ASP A 212 12.79 5.90 -8.01
C ASP A 212 12.04 5.71 -9.35
N ASN A 213 10.74 5.38 -9.30
CA ASN A 213 9.91 5.08 -10.46
C ASN A 213 8.78 6.11 -10.68
N GLY A 214 9.13 7.40 -10.63
CA GLY A 214 8.25 8.50 -11.05
C GLY A 214 6.94 8.56 -10.27
N SER A 215 5.81 8.36 -10.95
CA SER A 215 4.47 8.44 -10.33
C SER A 215 4.09 7.20 -9.50
N ALA A 216 4.97 6.21 -9.35
CA ALA A 216 4.68 4.99 -8.63
C ALA A 216 4.38 5.22 -7.14
N LEU A 217 5.19 6.03 -6.43
CA LEU A 217 4.96 6.32 -5.01
C LEU A 217 3.62 7.05 -4.76
N PRO A 218 3.27 8.15 -5.47
CA PRO A 218 1.95 8.77 -5.33
C PRO A 218 0.79 7.83 -5.66
N THR A 219 0.93 6.99 -6.70
CA THR A 219 -0.12 6.05 -7.12
C THR A 219 -0.33 4.96 -6.07
N TRP A 220 0.76 4.40 -5.55
CA TRP A 220 0.74 3.44 -4.45
C TRP A 220 0.15 4.05 -3.17
N GLY A 221 0.59 5.26 -2.82
CA GLY A 221 0.06 6.01 -1.68
C GLY A 221 -1.43 6.25 -1.79
N ARG A 222 -1.92 6.56 -2.99
CA ARG A 222 -3.35 6.74 -3.25
C ARG A 222 -4.13 5.45 -3.06
N LEU A 223 -3.61 4.31 -3.53
CA LEU A 223 -4.22 3.00 -3.33
C LEU A 223 -4.40 2.68 -1.84
N VAL A 224 -3.31 2.75 -1.06
CA VAL A 224 -3.34 2.31 0.34
C VAL A 224 -4.04 3.31 1.27
N SER A 225 -3.95 4.62 1.01
CA SER A 225 -4.63 5.65 1.81
C SER A 225 -6.15 5.67 1.60
N HIS A 226 -6.61 5.16 0.46
CA HIS A 226 -8.04 5.05 0.15
C HIS A 226 -8.57 3.63 0.30
N TYR A 227 -7.82 2.73 0.97
CA TYR A 227 -8.26 1.36 1.17
C TYR A 227 -9.70 1.30 1.71
N ALA A 228 -10.57 0.61 0.98
CA ALA A 228 -12.00 0.60 1.25
C ALA A 228 -12.51 -0.72 1.84
N GLY A 229 -11.62 -1.72 2.00
CA GLY A 229 -12.01 -3.12 2.15
C GLY A 229 -12.00 -3.85 0.80
N TRP A 230 -12.05 -5.17 0.86
CA TRP A 230 -12.24 -6.07 -0.29
C TRP A 230 -13.24 -7.16 0.05
#